data_AF-A0A8C6HQR2-F1
#
_entry.id   AF-A0A8C6HQR2-F1
#
_cell.length_a   1.000
_cell.length_b   1.000
_cell.length_c   1.000
_cell.angle_alpha   90.00
_cell.angle_beta   90.00
_cell.angle_gamma   90.00
#
_symmetry.space_group_name_H-M   'P 1'
#
loop_
_entity.id
_entity.type
_entity.pdbx_description
1 polymer ?
#
loop_
_entity_poly.entity_id
_entity_poly.type
_entity_poly.pdbx_seq_one_letter_code
_entity_poly.pdbx_strand_id
1 'polypeptide(L)'
;MMMVEDIKKDFNKSLKEIQENTAKELQVLKEKQENTIKQVEVLTEKEEKTYKQVMEMNKTILDLKREVDTIKKTQSEATLEIETLGKKSGTIDLSISNRIQEMEERISGAEDSIENIGTTIKENGKCKKILTQNIQEIQDTIRRPNVRIIGVDENEDFQLKGPANIFNKIIEENFPNLKNEMHMNIQEAYRTPNR
;
A
#
# COMPACT_ATOMS: atom_id res chain seq x y z
N MET A 1 50.06 113.86 -56.04
CA MET A 1 50.79 112.59 -55.88
C MET A 1 50.15 111.66 -54.83
N MET A 2 49.51 112.18 -53.78
CA MET A 2 48.92 111.37 -52.68
C MET A 2 47.72 110.47 -53.05
N MET A 3 46.83 110.86 -53.98
CA MET A 3 45.56 110.12 -54.21
C MET A 3 45.71 108.70 -54.81
N VAL A 4 46.75 108.43 -55.60
CA VAL A 4 46.94 107.11 -56.26
C VAL A 4 47.55 106.09 -55.30
N GLU A 5 48.39 106.55 -54.36
CA GLU A 5 48.99 105.72 -53.32
C GLU A 5 47.96 105.30 -52.26
N ASP A 6 47.01 106.19 -51.95
CA ASP A 6 45.89 105.90 -51.03
C ASP A 6 44.95 104.82 -51.61
N ILE A 7 44.59 104.90 -52.89
CA ILE A 7 43.76 103.89 -53.57
C ILE A 7 44.47 102.53 -53.58
N LYS A 8 45.78 102.51 -53.85
CA LYS A 8 46.57 101.26 -53.88
C LYS A 8 46.69 100.64 -52.48
N LYS A 9 46.75 101.47 -51.44
CA LYS A 9 46.79 101.06 -50.03
C LYS A 9 45.43 100.50 -49.58
N ASP A 10 44.33 101.16 -49.95
CA ASP A 10 42.97 100.69 -49.66
C ASP A 10 42.63 99.39 -50.41
N PHE A 11 43.04 99.28 -51.68
CA PHE A 11 42.89 98.04 -52.45
C PHE A 11 43.68 96.88 -51.82
N ASN A 12 44.94 97.10 -51.45
CA ASN A 12 45.75 96.08 -50.77
C ASN A 12 45.19 95.72 -49.39
N LYS A 13 44.59 96.68 -48.67
CA LYS A 13 43.94 96.43 -47.38
C LYS A 13 42.69 95.55 -47.54
N SER A 14 41.79 95.88 -48.48
CA SER A 14 40.63 95.05 -48.82
C SER A 14 41.03 93.66 -49.30
N LEU A 15 42.07 93.55 -50.13
CA LEU A 15 42.53 92.25 -50.64
C LEU A 15 43.08 91.35 -49.51
N LYS A 16 43.81 91.95 -48.56
CA LYS A 16 44.32 91.25 -47.38
C LYS A 16 43.17 90.82 -46.45
N GLU A 17 42.17 91.66 -46.28
CA GLU A 17 40.96 91.36 -45.49
C GLU A 17 40.12 90.22 -46.11
N ILE A 18 39.98 90.19 -47.44
CA ILE A 18 39.35 89.07 -48.17
C ILE A 18 40.14 87.78 -47.95
N GLN A 19 41.46 87.80 -48.14
CA GLN A 19 42.31 86.62 -47.93
C GLN A 19 42.23 86.10 -46.49
N GLU A 20 42.20 87.00 -45.52
CA GLU A 20 42.14 86.65 -44.09
C GLU A 20 40.76 86.08 -43.71
N ASN A 21 39.67 86.60 -44.28
CA ASN A 21 38.33 86.04 -44.09
C ASN A 21 38.17 84.67 -44.77
N THR A 22 38.66 84.51 -46.01
CA THR A 22 38.64 83.23 -46.72
C THR A 22 39.49 82.17 -45.98
N ALA A 23 40.64 82.56 -45.40
CA ALA A 23 41.45 81.65 -44.59
C ALA A 23 40.73 81.18 -43.32
N LYS A 24 40.01 82.06 -42.63
CA LYS A 24 39.19 81.71 -41.45
C LYS A 24 38.07 80.75 -41.81
N GLU A 25 37.34 80.99 -42.90
CA GLU A 25 36.29 80.09 -43.38
C GLU A 25 36.84 78.71 -43.77
N LEU A 26 37.99 78.68 -44.48
CA LEU A 26 38.70 77.43 -44.81
C LEU A 26 39.13 76.65 -43.56
N GLN A 27 39.55 77.35 -42.50
CA GLN A 27 39.96 76.72 -41.25
C GLN A 27 38.77 76.12 -40.50
N VAL A 28 37.64 76.85 -40.41
CA VAL A 28 36.38 76.33 -39.84
C VAL A 28 35.89 75.11 -40.63
N LEU A 29 36.01 75.13 -41.96
CA LEU A 29 35.59 74.03 -42.82
C LEU A 29 36.47 72.78 -42.64
N LYS A 30 37.79 72.97 -42.45
CA LYS A 30 38.72 71.89 -42.08
C LYS A 30 38.36 71.26 -40.73
N GLU A 31 38.12 72.07 -39.70
CA GLU A 31 37.73 71.57 -38.38
C GLU A 31 36.41 70.79 -38.43
N LYS A 32 35.43 71.28 -39.19
CA LYS A 32 34.17 70.57 -39.41
C LYS A 32 34.36 69.24 -40.14
N GLN A 33 35.23 69.20 -41.14
CA GLN A 33 35.56 67.97 -41.86
C GLN A 33 36.25 66.96 -40.94
N GLU A 34 37.22 67.40 -40.13
CA GLU A 34 37.91 66.52 -39.17
C GLU A 34 36.96 65.95 -38.10
N ASN A 35 36.05 66.77 -37.57
CA ASN A 35 35.02 66.30 -36.63
C ASN A 35 34.05 65.30 -37.27
N THR A 36 33.71 65.48 -38.55
CA THR A 36 32.85 64.55 -39.28
C THR A 36 33.54 63.21 -39.49
N ILE A 37 34.83 63.22 -39.85
CA ILE A 37 35.64 62.00 -40.01
C ILE A 37 35.68 61.21 -38.70
N LYS A 38 35.96 61.87 -37.56
CA LYS A 38 35.97 61.23 -36.24
C LYS A 38 34.63 60.60 -35.88
N GLN A 39 33.51 61.26 -36.19
CA GLN A 39 32.17 60.69 -35.96
C GLN A 39 31.90 59.46 -36.84
N VAL A 40 32.30 59.51 -38.12
CA VAL A 40 32.14 58.38 -39.04
C VAL A 40 32.95 57.17 -38.57
N GLU A 41 34.19 57.38 -38.12
CA GLU A 41 35.06 56.31 -37.61
C GLU A 41 34.46 55.59 -36.40
N VAL A 42 33.93 56.36 -35.43
CA VAL A 42 33.22 55.82 -34.26
C VAL A 42 31.96 55.03 -34.65
N LEU A 43 31.20 55.51 -35.65
CA LEU A 43 30.03 54.80 -36.15
C LEU A 43 30.42 53.47 -36.81
N THR A 44 31.47 53.46 -37.63
CA THR A 44 31.94 52.23 -38.30
C THR A 44 32.40 51.16 -37.31
N GLU A 45 33.13 51.53 -36.24
CA GLU A 45 33.49 50.57 -35.19
C GLU A 45 32.27 50.00 -34.46
N LYS A 46 31.25 50.83 -34.21
CA LYS A 46 30.01 50.40 -33.54
C LYS A 46 29.23 49.42 -34.41
N GLU A 47 29.14 49.67 -35.72
CA GLU A 47 28.52 48.76 -36.67
C GLU A 47 29.25 47.41 -36.72
N GLU A 48 30.58 47.42 -36.74
CA GLU A 48 31.37 46.17 -36.78
C GLU A 48 31.22 45.34 -35.49
N LYS A 49 31.19 45.99 -34.32
CA LYS A 49 30.90 45.33 -33.05
C LYS A 49 29.50 44.71 -33.03
N THR A 50 28.51 45.46 -33.54
CA THR A 50 27.12 44.98 -33.63
C THR A 50 27.02 43.78 -34.56
N TYR A 51 27.69 43.81 -35.71
CA TYR A 51 27.72 42.70 -36.66
C TYR A 51 28.30 41.43 -36.05
N LYS A 52 29.42 41.53 -35.31
CA LYS A 52 30.02 40.39 -34.59
C LYS A 52 29.06 39.79 -33.56
N GLN A 53 28.38 40.63 -32.78
CA GLN A 53 27.36 40.17 -31.82
C GLN A 53 26.20 39.44 -32.52
N VAL A 54 25.69 39.97 -33.62
CA VAL A 54 24.60 39.33 -34.39
C VAL A 54 25.02 37.97 -34.94
N MET A 55 26.26 37.84 -35.41
CA MET A 55 26.80 36.56 -35.89
C MET A 55 26.90 35.51 -34.77
N GLU A 56 27.35 35.89 -33.58
CA GLU A 56 27.35 35.01 -32.40
C GLU A 56 25.93 34.60 -32.00
N MET A 57 25.00 35.56 -31.95
CA MET A 57 23.59 35.29 -31.66
C MET A 57 23.00 34.28 -32.66
N ASN A 58 23.24 34.44 -33.95
CA ASN A 58 22.77 33.50 -34.97
C ASN A 58 23.29 32.08 -34.75
N LYS A 59 24.55 31.93 -34.31
CA LYS A 59 25.11 30.63 -33.97
C LYS A 59 24.37 30.00 -32.78
N THR A 60 24.14 30.76 -31.71
CA THR A 60 23.40 30.27 -30.54
C THR A 60 21.96 29.88 -30.88
N ILE A 61 21.28 30.62 -31.76
CA ILE A 61 19.92 30.32 -32.21
C ILE A 61 19.87 28.98 -32.97
N LEU A 62 20.86 28.70 -33.82
CA LEU A 62 20.94 27.43 -34.55
C LEU A 62 21.17 26.25 -33.60
N ASP A 63 22.00 26.42 -32.58
CA ASP A 63 22.26 25.38 -31.59
C ASP A 63 21.00 25.09 -30.75
N LEU A 64 20.34 26.14 -30.26
CA LEU A 64 19.06 26.02 -29.54
C LEU A 64 17.99 25.33 -30.38
N LYS A 65 17.93 25.59 -31.69
CA LYS A 65 16.98 24.95 -32.59
C LYS A 65 17.19 23.43 -32.66
N ARG A 66 18.44 22.97 -32.72
CA ARG A 66 18.78 21.53 -32.71
C ARG A 66 18.44 20.89 -31.37
N GLU A 67 18.68 21.59 -30.27
CA GLU A 67 18.31 21.12 -28.93
C GLU A 67 16.79 20.96 -28.80
N VAL A 68 16.00 21.94 -29.28
CA VAL A 68 14.52 21.87 -29.29
C VAL A 68 14.03 20.66 -30.09
N ASP A 69 14.60 20.39 -31.27
CA ASP A 69 14.21 19.22 -32.07
C ASP A 69 14.52 17.90 -31.35
N THR A 70 15.66 17.84 -30.64
CA THR A 70 16.06 16.67 -29.85
C THR A 70 15.13 16.46 -28.65
N ILE A 71 14.78 17.54 -27.94
CA ILE A 71 13.82 17.51 -26.83
C ILE A 71 12.45 17.03 -27.31
N LYS A 72 11.98 17.56 -28.45
CA LYS A 72 10.70 17.18 -29.03
C LYS A 72 10.63 15.70 -29.38
N LYS A 73 11.71 15.15 -29.96
CA LYS A 73 11.82 13.72 -30.23
C LYS A 73 11.76 12.90 -28.95
N THR A 74 12.56 13.25 -27.95
CA THR A 74 12.60 12.56 -26.65
C THR A 74 11.25 12.60 -25.94
N GLN A 75 10.55 13.74 -25.98
CA GLN A 75 9.21 13.88 -25.39
C GLN A 75 8.18 12.97 -26.07
N SER A 76 8.27 12.81 -27.39
CA SER A 76 7.37 11.92 -28.13
C SER A 76 7.56 10.44 -27.78
N GLU A 77 8.81 10.00 -27.62
CA GLU A 77 9.15 8.64 -27.20
C GLU A 77 8.66 8.37 -25.76
N ALA A 78 8.93 9.29 -24.83
CA ALA A 78 8.46 9.17 -23.45
C ALA A 78 6.93 9.10 -23.34
N THR A 79 6.20 9.85 -24.17
CA THR A 79 4.73 9.84 -24.17
C THR A 79 4.18 8.47 -24.60
N LEU A 80 4.78 7.84 -25.61
CA LEU A 80 4.41 6.49 -26.04
C LEU A 80 4.69 5.44 -24.96
N GLU A 81 5.85 5.53 -24.28
CA GLU A 81 6.16 4.63 -23.18
C GLU A 81 5.15 4.73 -22.04
N ILE A 82 4.79 5.95 -21.63
CA ILE A 82 3.77 6.20 -20.60
C ILE A 82 2.42 5.59 -21.00
N GLU A 83 1.99 5.74 -22.25
CA GLU A 83 0.74 5.14 -22.73
C GLU A 83 0.77 3.61 -22.66
N THR A 84 1.89 2.99 -23.08
CA THR A 84 2.04 1.53 -23.03
C THR A 84 2.04 0.99 -21.61
N LEU A 85 2.68 1.69 -20.67
CA LEU A 85 2.69 1.33 -19.25
C LEU A 85 1.29 1.50 -18.64
N GLY A 86 0.58 2.57 -18.98
CA GLY A 86 -0.81 2.78 -18.52
C GLY A 86 -1.74 1.63 -18.93
N LYS A 87 -1.67 1.17 -20.20
CA LYS A 87 -2.44 0.01 -20.68
C LYS A 87 -2.09 -1.28 -19.94
N LYS A 88 -0.80 -1.51 -19.69
CA LYS A 88 -0.34 -2.68 -18.91
C LYS A 88 -0.85 -2.62 -17.48
N SER A 89 -0.77 -1.47 -16.82
CA SER A 89 -1.29 -1.27 -15.46
C SER A 89 -2.78 -1.58 -15.39
N GLY A 90 -3.59 -1.00 -16.28
CA GLY A 90 -5.04 -1.26 -16.29
C GLY A 90 -5.42 -2.74 -16.47
N THR A 91 -4.62 -3.50 -17.23
CA THR A 91 -4.83 -4.95 -17.37
C THR A 91 -4.50 -5.70 -16.08
N ILE A 92 -3.42 -5.31 -15.40
CA ILE A 92 -3.01 -5.90 -14.12
C ILE A 92 -4.06 -5.57 -13.04
N ASP A 93 -4.53 -4.33 -12.98
CA ASP A 93 -5.51 -3.86 -12.00
C ASP A 93 -6.84 -4.62 -12.14
N LEU A 94 -7.32 -4.85 -13.36
CA LEU A 94 -8.50 -5.66 -13.61
C LEU A 94 -8.30 -7.13 -13.19
N SER A 95 -7.13 -7.70 -13.49
CA SER A 95 -6.79 -9.08 -13.09
C SER A 95 -6.73 -9.24 -11.58
N ILE A 96 -6.12 -8.29 -10.87
CA ILE A 96 -6.06 -8.29 -9.40
C ILE A 96 -7.46 -8.14 -8.81
N SER A 97 -8.27 -7.22 -9.35
CA SER A 97 -9.64 -6.97 -8.87
C SER A 97 -10.51 -8.23 -8.98
N ASN A 98 -10.45 -8.93 -10.12
CA ASN A 98 -11.20 -10.18 -10.32
C ASN A 98 -10.75 -11.26 -9.32
N ARG A 99 -9.45 -11.39 -9.06
CA ARG A 99 -8.92 -12.36 -8.08
C ARG A 99 -9.35 -12.02 -6.65
N ILE A 100 -9.41 -10.74 -6.30
CA ILE A 100 -9.90 -10.29 -4.99
C ILE A 100 -11.37 -10.69 -4.84
N GLN A 101 -12.22 -10.38 -5.83
CA GLN A 101 -13.64 -10.73 -5.78
C GLN A 101 -13.86 -12.25 -5.65
N GLU A 102 -13.12 -13.07 -6.40
CA GLU A 102 -13.20 -14.53 -6.30
C GLU A 102 -12.82 -15.02 -4.88
N MET A 103 -11.79 -14.42 -4.28
CA MET A 103 -11.38 -14.76 -2.91
C MET A 103 -12.44 -14.33 -1.88
N GLU A 104 -13.07 -13.17 -2.05
CA GLU A 104 -14.14 -12.69 -1.18
C GLU A 104 -15.34 -13.64 -1.19
N GLU A 105 -15.78 -14.09 -2.37
CA GLU A 105 -16.88 -15.07 -2.50
C GLU A 105 -16.53 -16.41 -1.83
N ARG A 106 -15.30 -16.88 -1.99
CA ARG A 106 -14.83 -18.12 -1.33
C ARG A 106 -14.75 -17.99 0.18
N ILE A 107 -14.34 -16.83 0.69
CA ILE A 107 -14.29 -16.56 2.14
C ILE A 107 -15.72 -16.55 2.69
N SER A 108 -16.65 -15.85 2.04
CA SER A 108 -18.06 -15.83 2.45
C SER A 108 -18.66 -17.23 2.51
N GLY A 109 -18.44 -18.06 1.48
CA GLY A 109 -18.94 -19.46 1.51
C GLY A 109 -18.30 -20.32 2.60
N ALA A 110 -17.03 -20.05 2.96
CA ALA A 110 -16.36 -20.74 4.07
C ALA A 110 -16.92 -20.29 5.43
N GLU A 111 -17.23 -19.00 5.60
CA GLU A 111 -17.85 -18.45 6.82
C GLU A 111 -19.21 -19.10 7.10
N ASP A 112 -20.07 -19.19 6.09
CA ASP A 112 -21.38 -19.86 6.20
C ASP A 112 -21.21 -21.35 6.60
N SER A 113 -20.21 -22.02 6.02
CA SER A 113 -19.92 -23.42 6.32
C SER A 113 -19.44 -23.60 7.77
N ILE A 114 -18.59 -22.70 8.25
CA ILE A 114 -18.10 -22.70 9.64
C ILE A 114 -19.24 -22.46 10.62
N GLU A 115 -20.16 -21.54 10.32
CA GLU A 115 -21.33 -21.28 11.16
C GLU A 115 -22.21 -22.54 11.29
N ASN A 116 -22.51 -23.20 10.18
CA ASN A 116 -23.27 -24.46 10.15
C ASN A 116 -22.60 -25.60 10.93
N ILE A 117 -21.26 -25.70 10.86
CA ILE A 117 -20.51 -26.67 11.67
C ILE A 117 -20.63 -26.31 13.16
N GLY A 118 -20.55 -25.03 13.50
CA GLY A 118 -20.70 -24.53 14.86
C GLY A 118 -22.05 -24.88 15.48
N THR A 119 -23.15 -24.71 14.74
CA THR A 119 -24.50 -25.09 15.19
C THR A 119 -24.63 -26.60 15.39
N THR A 120 -24.11 -27.40 14.44
CA THR A 120 -24.12 -28.87 14.52
C THR A 120 -23.34 -29.39 15.75
N ILE A 121 -22.15 -28.82 16.02
CA ILE A 121 -21.35 -29.19 17.21
C ILE A 121 -22.12 -28.89 18.49
N LYS A 122 -22.79 -27.73 18.56
CA LYS A 122 -23.59 -27.32 19.72
C LYS A 122 -24.75 -28.29 19.97
N GLU A 123 -25.45 -28.71 18.92
CA GLU A 123 -26.56 -29.68 19.01
C GLU A 123 -26.05 -31.06 19.44
N ASN A 124 -24.98 -31.57 18.85
CA ASN A 124 -24.35 -32.82 19.24
C ASN A 124 -23.90 -32.81 20.71
N GLY A 125 -23.39 -31.67 21.19
CA GLY A 125 -23.06 -31.47 22.61
C GLY A 125 -24.28 -31.62 23.54
N LYS A 126 -25.46 -31.13 23.13
CA LYS A 126 -26.71 -31.33 23.88
C LYS A 126 -27.14 -32.79 23.86
N CYS A 127 -27.13 -33.44 22.70
CA CYS A 127 -27.49 -34.86 22.56
C CYS A 127 -26.61 -35.77 23.42
N LYS A 128 -25.28 -35.53 23.45
CA LYS A 128 -24.35 -36.29 24.29
C LYS A 128 -24.67 -36.17 25.78
N LYS A 129 -25.03 -34.96 26.25
CA LYS A 129 -25.44 -34.73 27.64
C LYS A 129 -26.70 -35.52 27.99
N ILE A 130 -27.72 -35.44 27.15
CA ILE A 130 -28.99 -36.18 27.33
C ILE A 130 -28.73 -37.69 27.34
N LEU A 131 -27.95 -38.20 26.41
CA LEU A 131 -27.62 -39.63 26.34
C LEU A 131 -26.90 -40.11 27.61
N THR A 132 -25.95 -39.32 28.12
CA THR A 132 -25.22 -39.65 29.35
C THR A 132 -26.16 -39.71 30.54
N GLN A 133 -27.08 -38.75 30.64
CA GLN A 133 -28.11 -38.72 31.69
C GLN A 133 -29.04 -39.95 31.61
N ASN A 134 -29.53 -40.28 30.41
CA ASN A 134 -30.39 -41.44 30.22
C ASN A 134 -29.69 -42.76 30.59
N ILE A 135 -28.40 -42.91 30.24
CA ILE A 135 -27.62 -44.09 30.63
C ILE A 135 -27.52 -44.18 32.16
N GLN A 136 -27.25 -43.06 32.84
CA GLN A 136 -27.18 -43.02 34.30
C GLN A 136 -28.52 -43.43 34.93
N GLU A 137 -29.64 -42.88 34.44
CA GLU A 137 -30.98 -43.22 34.92
C GLU A 137 -31.33 -44.70 34.72
N ILE A 138 -30.96 -45.28 33.57
CA ILE A 138 -31.14 -46.71 33.30
C ILE A 138 -30.28 -47.55 34.26
N GLN A 139 -29.01 -47.19 34.45
CA GLN A 139 -28.12 -47.91 35.37
C GLN A 139 -28.65 -47.86 36.81
N ASP A 140 -29.15 -46.71 37.25
CA ASP A 140 -29.72 -46.55 38.59
C ASP A 140 -31.02 -47.35 38.73
N THR A 141 -31.85 -47.39 37.70
CA THR A 141 -33.08 -48.18 37.68
C THR A 141 -32.78 -49.68 37.76
N ILE A 142 -31.80 -50.18 37.01
CA ILE A 142 -31.38 -51.58 37.02
C ILE A 142 -30.74 -51.96 38.36
N ARG A 143 -30.00 -51.04 39.00
CA ARG A 143 -29.34 -51.28 40.30
C ARG A 143 -30.25 -51.11 41.50
N ARG A 144 -31.42 -50.47 41.35
CA ARG A 144 -32.37 -50.21 42.44
C ARG A 144 -32.74 -51.42 43.31
N PRO A 145 -33.00 -52.63 42.77
CA PRO A 145 -33.29 -53.81 43.59
C PRO A 145 -32.04 -54.48 44.18
N ASN A 146 -30.83 -54.08 43.77
CA ASN A 146 -29.60 -54.75 44.17
C ASN A 146 -29.20 -54.33 45.59
N VAL A 147 -28.89 -55.32 46.44
CA VAL A 147 -28.41 -55.09 47.80
C VAL A 147 -26.93 -55.47 47.87
N ARG A 148 -26.10 -54.59 48.42
CA ARG A 148 -24.68 -54.85 48.64
C ARG A 148 -24.43 -55.22 50.10
N ILE A 149 -23.98 -56.45 50.33
CA ILE A 149 -23.57 -56.93 51.66
C ILE A 149 -22.04 -56.86 51.75
N ILE A 150 -21.53 -56.25 52.81
CA ILE A 150 -20.10 -56.04 53.07
C ILE A 150 -19.68 -56.78 54.35
N GLY A 151 -18.38 -57.05 54.51
CA GLY A 151 -17.84 -57.70 55.70
C GLY A 151 -18.13 -59.21 55.79
N VAL A 152 -18.45 -59.86 54.65
CA VAL A 152 -18.62 -61.31 54.59
C VAL A 152 -17.24 -61.96 54.40
N ASP A 153 -16.87 -62.89 55.28
CA ASP A 153 -15.61 -63.64 55.18
C ASP A 153 -15.60 -64.61 53.97
N GLU A 154 -14.41 -64.81 53.38
CA GLU A 154 -14.20 -65.63 52.17
C GLU A 154 -13.77 -67.07 52.52
N ASN A 155 -14.53 -67.73 53.40
CA ASN A 155 -14.19 -69.05 53.92
C ASN A 155 -14.70 -70.18 52.99
N GLU A 156 -14.25 -71.42 53.18
CA GLU A 156 -14.66 -72.59 52.37
C GLU A 156 -16.19 -72.79 52.31
N ASP A 157 -16.90 -72.46 53.39
CA ASP A 157 -18.37 -72.46 53.45
C ASP A 157 -19.03 -71.51 52.43
N PHE A 158 -18.40 -70.38 52.11
CA PHE A 158 -18.87 -69.44 51.07
C PHE A 158 -18.81 -70.10 49.69
N GLN A 159 -17.72 -70.82 49.42
CA GLN A 159 -17.48 -71.49 48.14
C GLN A 159 -18.42 -72.68 47.95
N LEU A 160 -18.75 -73.41 49.02
CA LEU A 160 -19.58 -74.61 48.96
C LEU A 160 -21.10 -74.33 48.93
N LYS A 161 -21.58 -73.34 49.71
CA LYS A 161 -23.03 -73.08 49.85
C LYS A 161 -23.53 -71.93 48.99
N GLY A 162 -22.62 -71.13 48.43
CA GLY A 162 -22.90 -70.04 47.50
C GLY A 162 -23.49 -68.78 48.14
N PRO A 163 -23.48 -67.64 47.42
CA PRO A 163 -23.83 -66.33 47.98
C PRO A 163 -25.30 -66.20 48.41
N ALA A 164 -26.23 -66.87 47.73
CA ALA A 164 -27.66 -66.83 48.05
C ALA A 164 -27.98 -67.44 49.42
N ASN A 165 -27.29 -68.52 49.80
CA ASN A 165 -27.49 -69.15 51.10
C ASN A 165 -27.05 -68.25 52.26
N ILE A 166 -26.00 -67.45 52.04
CA ILE A 166 -25.51 -66.49 53.02
C ILE A 166 -26.53 -65.38 53.27
N PHE A 167 -27.16 -64.88 52.21
CA PHE A 167 -28.26 -63.91 52.34
C PHE A 167 -29.38 -64.47 53.24
N ASN A 168 -29.83 -65.70 52.99
CA ASN A 168 -30.88 -66.33 53.79
C ASN A 168 -30.48 -66.48 55.27
N LYS A 169 -29.24 -66.90 55.54
CA LYS A 169 -28.72 -66.99 56.92
C LYS A 169 -28.71 -65.62 57.60
N ILE A 170 -28.26 -64.56 56.92
CA ILE A 170 -28.25 -63.20 57.45
C ILE A 170 -29.68 -62.74 57.79
N ILE A 171 -30.65 -62.99 56.92
CA ILE A 171 -32.06 -62.65 57.21
C ILE A 171 -32.59 -63.45 58.40
N GLU A 172 -32.34 -64.75 58.48
CA GLU A 172 -32.80 -65.58 59.61
C GLU A 172 -32.26 -65.10 60.94
N GLU A 173 -30.96 -64.77 60.99
CA GLU A 173 -30.29 -64.35 62.22
C GLU A 173 -30.68 -62.92 62.64
N ASN A 174 -30.88 -61.99 61.69
CA ASN A 174 -31.06 -60.57 61.99
C ASN A 174 -32.51 -60.06 61.80
N PHE A 175 -33.28 -60.67 60.91
CA PHE A 175 -34.63 -60.23 60.51
C PHE A 175 -35.62 -61.41 60.43
N PRO A 176 -35.85 -62.15 61.53
CA PRO A 176 -36.64 -63.39 61.52
C PRO A 176 -38.10 -63.19 61.08
N ASN A 177 -38.69 -62.02 61.35
CA ASN A 177 -40.06 -61.70 60.94
C ASN A 177 -40.18 -61.51 59.42
N LEU A 178 -39.16 -60.92 58.79
CA LEU A 178 -39.15 -60.60 57.35
C LEU A 178 -39.22 -61.89 56.50
N LYS A 179 -38.56 -62.96 56.97
CA LYS A 179 -38.56 -64.26 56.30
C LYS A 179 -39.95 -64.90 56.22
N ASN A 180 -40.77 -64.71 57.24
CA ASN A 180 -42.10 -65.33 57.33
C ASN A 180 -43.17 -64.47 56.65
N GLU A 181 -42.99 -63.15 56.63
CA GLU A 181 -43.96 -62.19 56.07
C GLU A 181 -43.80 -61.96 54.57
N MET A 182 -42.58 -62.07 54.02
CA MET A 182 -42.32 -61.82 52.59
C MET A 182 -41.62 -62.98 51.90
N HIS A 183 -42.16 -63.41 50.77
CA HIS A 183 -41.50 -64.37 49.90
C HIS A 183 -40.37 -63.69 49.11
N MET A 184 -39.13 -63.78 49.60
CA MET A 184 -37.96 -63.22 48.93
C MET A 184 -37.47 -64.13 47.81
N ASN A 185 -37.36 -63.57 46.60
CA ASN A 185 -36.78 -64.26 45.45
C ASN A 185 -35.42 -63.63 45.12
N ILE A 186 -34.36 -64.43 45.16
CA ILE A 186 -33.02 -64.02 44.74
C ILE A 186 -32.87 -64.36 43.25
N GLN A 187 -32.76 -63.34 42.40
CA GLN A 187 -32.56 -63.54 40.97
C GLN A 187 -31.11 -63.93 40.65
N GLU A 188 -30.15 -63.22 41.23
CA GLU A 188 -28.73 -63.49 41.10
C GLU A 188 -28.00 -63.08 42.38
N ALA A 189 -26.93 -63.78 42.72
CA ALA A 189 -26.06 -63.43 43.82
C ALA A 189 -24.63 -63.86 43.49
N TYR A 190 -23.70 -62.91 43.54
CA TYR A 190 -22.29 -63.14 43.22
C TYR A 190 -21.42 -62.22 44.06
N ARG A 191 -20.15 -62.59 44.23
CA ARG A 191 -19.12 -61.71 44.78
C ARG A 191 -18.74 -60.69 43.72
N THR A 192 -18.74 -59.41 44.10
CA THR A 192 -18.05 -58.41 43.28
C THR A 192 -16.55 -58.73 43.31
N PRO A 193 -15.89 -58.85 42.14
CA PRO A 193 -14.45 -59.07 42.09
C PRO A 193 -13.69 -58.03 42.91
N ASN A 194 -12.63 -58.46 43.59
CA ASN A 194 -11.71 -57.54 44.26
C ASN A 194 -11.02 -56.66 43.21
N ARG A 195 -10.82 -55.39 43.57
CA ARG A 195 -10.27 -54.37 42.69
C ARG A 195 -8.76 -54.29 42.80
#